data_AF-A0A1H9HPI0-F1
#
_entry.id   AF-A0A1H9HPI0-F1
#
_cell.length_a   1.000
_cell.length_b   1.000
_cell.length_c   1.000
_cell.angle_alpha   90.00
_cell.angle_beta   90.00
_cell.angle_gamma   90.00
#
_symmetry.space_group_name_H-M   'P 1'
#
loop_
_entity.id
_entity.type
_entity.pdbx_description
1 polymer ?
#
loop_
_entity_poly.entity_id
_entity_poly.type
_entity_poly.pdbx_seq_one_letter_code
_entity_poly.pdbx_strand_id
1 'polypeptide(L)'
;ADSFNAGVGNDYIRILGDDFQFVDGGLGADILGLAGSNFNLNLSSVIDKIHGIETISLYGVGDNSLTLTAQDVIDLSDETNTLKIKGNAGDSVVGLSSGWTDGGVHGNFHTYTQGDAVLLIGVDVTTDFPII
;
A
#
# COMPACT_ATOMS: atom_id res chain seq x y z
N ALA A 1 -8.72 -10.04 18.43
CA ALA A 1 -7.87 -9.38 17.44
C ALA A 1 -7.03 -10.45 16.78
N ASP A 2 -7.02 -10.45 15.46
CA ASP A 2 -6.47 -11.55 14.67
C ASP A 2 -4.96 -11.35 14.43
N SER A 3 -4.21 -12.44 14.28
CA SER A 3 -2.78 -12.42 13.95
C SER A 3 -2.50 -13.36 12.80
N PHE A 4 -1.71 -12.91 11.82
CA PHE A 4 -1.35 -13.68 10.64
C PHE A 4 0.15 -13.60 10.36
N ASN A 5 0.76 -14.73 10.02
CA ASN A 5 2.14 -14.85 9.56
C ASN A 5 2.15 -15.79 8.35
N ALA A 6 2.55 -15.29 7.19
CA ALA A 6 2.49 -16.03 5.92
C ALA A 6 3.72 -16.94 5.72
N GLY A 7 4.89 -16.51 6.17
CA GLY A 7 6.11 -17.31 6.18
C GLY A 7 6.96 -17.10 4.95
N VAL A 8 7.21 -18.14 4.16
CA VAL A 8 7.99 -18.04 2.91
C VAL A 8 7.07 -18.32 1.75
N GLY A 9 7.09 -17.47 0.74
CA GLY A 9 6.24 -17.60 -0.43
C GLY A 9 5.74 -16.25 -0.91
N ASN A 10 4.92 -16.27 -1.96
CA ASN A 10 4.19 -15.07 -2.37
C ASN A 10 2.77 -15.24 -1.85
N ASP A 11 2.43 -14.51 -0.80
CA ASP A 11 1.18 -14.68 -0.07
C ASP A 11 0.17 -13.59 -0.38
N TYR A 12 -1.12 -13.92 -0.22
CA TYR A 12 -2.23 -12.99 -0.40
C TYR A 12 -3.08 -12.96 0.87
N ILE A 13 -2.90 -11.89 1.64
CA ILE A 13 -3.51 -11.67 2.96
C ILE A 13 -4.66 -10.69 2.79
N ARG A 14 -5.83 -10.98 3.35
CA ARG A 14 -7.01 -10.11 3.22
C ARG A 14 -7.46 -9.60 4.58
N ILE A 15 -7.62 -8.29 4.68
CA ILE A 15 -8.18 -7.64 5.87
C ILE A 15 -9.53 -6.99 5.54
N LEU A 16 -10.47 -7.08 6.49
CA LEU A 16 -11.79 -6.46 6.39
C LEU A 16 -11.90 -5.16 7.21
N GLY A 17 -10.91 -4.89 8.06
CA GLY A 17 -10.83 -3.75 8.98
C GLY A 17 -9.42 -3.63 9.56
N ASP A 18 -9.23 -2.68 10.47
CA ASP A 18 -7.95 -2.31 11.10
C ASP A 18 -7.81 -2.78 12.58
N ASP A 19 -8.74 -3.61 13.06
CA ASP A 19 -8.80 -4.15 14.41
C ASP A 19 -7.99 -5.44 14.62
N PHE A 20 -7.16 -5.80 13.63
CA PHE A 20 -6.20 -6.89 13.75
C PHE A 20 -5.06 -6.54 14.73
N GLN A 21 -4.45 -7.59 15.27
CA GLN A 21 -3.33 -7.52 16.19
C GLN A 21 -1.99 -7.49 15.43
N PHE A 22 -1.87 -8.27 14.36
CA PHE A 22 -0.61 -8.45 13.63
C PHE A 22 -0.82 -9.06 12.24
N VAL A 23 -0.05 -8.60 11.26
CA VAL A 23 0.04 -9.15 9.91
C VAL A 23 1.51 -9.12 9.49
N ASP A 24 2.00 -10.27 9.01
CA ASP A 24 3.36 -10.43 8.54
C ASP A 24 3.36 -11.29 7.28
N GLY A 25 3.80 -10.72 6.15
CA GLY A 25 3.95 -11.44 4.89
C GLY A 25 5.14 -12.40 4.91
N GLY A 26 6.21 -12.03 5.61
CA GLY A 26 7.45 -12.80 5.66
C GLY A 26 8.29 -12.63 4.39
N LEU A 27 8.89 -13.71 3.90
CA LEU A 27 9.80 -13.67 2.75
C LEU A 27 9.06 -13.98 1.45
N GLY A 28 9.03 -13.00 0.55
CA GLY A 28 8.65 -13.17 -0.84
C GLY A 28 8.03 -11.90 -1.39
N ALA A 29 7.03 -12.04 -2.25
CA ALA A 29 6.29 -10.91 -2.80
C ALA A 29 4.85 -10.97 -2.33
N ASP A 30 4.59 -10.28 -1.23
CA ASP A 30 3.35 -10.42 -0.46
C ASP A 30 2.35 -9.31 -0.78
N ILE A 31 1.08 -9.69 -0.72
CA ILE A 31 -0.05 -8.82 -1.08
C ILE A 31 -0.99 -8.69 0.11
N LEU A 32 -1.17 -7.46 0.60
CA LEU A 32 -2.24 -7.10 1.51
C LEU A 32 -3.45 -6.56 0.73
N GLY A 33 -4.54 -7.31 0.70
CA GLY A 33 -5.81 -6.92 0.09
C GLY A 33 -6.74 -6.24 1.08
N LEU A 34 -7.17 -5.02 0.76
CA LEU A 34 -8.24 -4.31 1.46
C LEU A 34 -9.59 -4.86 0.97
N ALA A 35 -10.14 -5.83 1.68
CA ALA A 35 -11.34 -6.55 1.26
C ALA A 35 -12.66 -5.96 1.79
N GLY A 36 -12.58 -4.90 2.61
CA GLY A 36 -13.75 -4.18 3.12
C GLY A 36 -14.55 -3.46 2.02
N SER A 37 -15.68 -2.88 2.42
CA SER A 37 -16.51 -2.05 1.54
C SER A 37 -16.29 -0.58 1.85
N ASN A 38 -15.82 0.20 0.87
CA ASN A 38 -15.39 1.59 1.06
C ASN A 38 -14.38 1.76 2.21
N PHE A 39 -13.40 0.85 2.27
CA PHE A 39 -12.47 0.81 3.38
C PHE A 39 -11.34 1.82 3.19
N ASN A 40 -11.11 2.63 4.21
CA ASN A 40 -10.09 3.67 4.24
C ASN A 40 -9.03 3.27 5.27
N LEU A 41 -7.88 2.81 4.81
CA LEU A 41 -6.77 2.44 5.69
C LEU A 41 -5.80 3.62 5.83
N ASN A 42 -5.57 4.06 7.05
CA ASN A 42 -4.42 4.89 7.37
C ASN A 42 -3.25 3.97 7.74
N LEU A 43 -2.24 3.88 6.89
CA LEU A 43 -1.13 2.96 7.09
C LEU A 43 -0.34 3.32 8.36
N SER A 44 -0.15 4.60 8.65
CA SER A 44 0.59 5.04 9.85
C SER A 44 -0.08 4.62 11.16
N SER A 45 -1.41 4.39 11.17
CA SER A 45 -2.10 3.95 12.39
C SER A 45 -1.96 2.45 12.67
N VAL A 46 -1.45 1.69 11.70
CA VAL A 46 -1.27 0.23 11.80
C VAL A 46 0.15 -0.21 11.46
N ILE A 47 1.08 0.72 11.26
CA ILE A 47 2.43 0.40 10.75
C ILE A 47 3.19 -0.56 11.66
N ASP A 48 3.07 -0.42 12.99
CA ASP A 48 3.68 -1.35 13.95
C ASP A 48 3.09 -2.77 13.90
N LYS A 49 1.96 -2.95 13.20
CA LYS A 49 1.22 -4.22 13.11
C LYS A 49 1.33 -4.91 11.75
N ILE A 50 1.85 -4.25 10.70
CA ILE A 50 1.96 -4.81 9.35
C ILE A 50 3.42 -4.78 8.93
N HIS A 51 3.96 -5.95 8.58
CA HIS A 51 5.37 -6.12 8.19
C HIS A 51 5.48 -7.01 6.94
N GLY A 52 6.57 -6.86 6.19
CA GLY A 52 6.87 -7.71 5.03
C GLY A 52 5.81 -7.67 3.94
N ILE A 53 5.37 -6.48 3.51
CA ILE A 53 4.37 -6.34 2.44
C ILE A 53 4.89 -5.48 1.29
N GLU A 54 4.99 -6.06 0.09
CA GLU A 54 5.45 -5.36 -1.12
C GLU A 54 4.30 -4.78 -1.94
N THR A 55 3.08 -5.29 -1.78
CA THR A 55 1.91 -4.84 -2.55
C THR A 55 0.67 -4.64 -1.68
N ILE A 56 0.01 -3.49 -1.84
CA ILE A 56 -1.35 -3.27 -1.34
C ILE A 56 -2.34 -3.31 -2.51
N SER A 57 -3.40 -4.09 -2.35
CA SER A 57 -4.47 -4.28 -3.34
C SER A 57 -5.77 -3.64 -2.84
N LEU A 58 -6.25 -2.62 -3.56
CA LEU A 58 -7.47 -1.86 -3.31
C LEU A 58 -8.72 -2.44 -4.02
N TYR A 59 -8.60 -3.58 -4.73
CA TYR A 59 -9.71 -4.28 -5.41
C TYR A 59 -10.77 -4.91 -4.46
N GLY A 60 -11.08 -4.25 -3.33
CA GLY A 60 -12.16 -4.61 -2.43
C GLY A 60 -13.54 -4.34 -3.03
N VAL A 61 -14.53 -4.17 -2.15
CA VAL A 61 -15.89 -3.80 -2.56
C VAL A 61 -16.00 -2.28 -2.52
N GLY A 62 -16.54 -1.67 -3.58
CA GLY A 62 -16.62 -0.20 -3.66
C GLY A 62 -15.25 0.46 -3.73
N ASP A 63 -15.20 1.74 -3.35
CA ASP A 63 -14.05 2.62 -3.54
C ASP A 63 -13.19 2.63 -2.27
N ASN A 64 -12.00 2.05 -2.31
CA ASN A 64 -11.10 1.96 -1.16
C ASN A 64 -10.03 3.04 -1.21
N SER A 65 -9.54 3.44 -0.04
CA SER A 65 -8.44 4.41 0.04
C SER A 65 -7.31 3.96 0.96
N LEU A 66 -6.12 4.40 0.61
CA LEU A 66 -4.91 4.22 1.41
C LEU A 66 -4.30 5.60 1.69
N THR A 67 -4.14 5.94 2.97
CA THR A 67 -3.33 7.09 3.39
C THR A 67 -1.99 6.59 3.88
N LEU A 68 -0.90 7.22 3.43
CA LEU A 68 0.47 6.83 3.78
C LEU A 68 1.43 8.03 3.83
N THR A 69 2.61 7.78 4.36
CA THR A 69 3.80 8.63 4.28
C THR A 69 4.95 7.85 3.63
N ALA A 70 6.04 8.52 3.24
CA ALA A 70 7.23 7.80 2.80
C ALA A 70 7.85 6.93 3.90
N GLN A 71 7.74 7.34 5.17
CA GLN A 71 8.25 6.54 6.27
C GLN A 71 7.46 5.23 6.41
N ASP A 72 6.14 5.26 6.22
CA ASP A 72 5.33 4.03 6.24
C ASP A 72 5.75 3.06 5.12
N VAL A 73 6.18 3.55 3.96
CA VAL A 73 6.67 2.70 2.86
C VAL A 73 7.99 2.01 3.21
N ILE A 74 8.85 2.70 3.94
CA ILE A 74 10.13 2.15 4.42
C ILE A 74 9.87 1.14 5.53
N ASP A 75 9.01 1.48 6.50
CA ASP A 75 8.74 0.64 7.67
C ASP A 75 7.92 -0.62 7.32
N LEU A 76 7.16 -0.59 6.21
CA LEU A 76 6.39 -1.73 5.72
C LEU A 76 7.24 -2.78 4.99
N SER A 77 8.38 -2.37 4.42
CA SER A 77 9.23 -3.23 3.59
C SER A 77 10.41 -3.77 4.37
N ASP A 78 10.65 -5.07 4.24
CA ASP A 78 11.84 -5.69 4.86
C ASP A 78 13.09 -5.61 3.98
N GLU A 79 12.94 -5.34 2.67
CA GLU A 79 14.04 -5.45 1.70
C GLU A 79 14.20 -4.28 0.72
N THR A 80 13.11 -3.68 0.22
CA THR A 80 13.18 -2.87 -1.01
C THR A 80 12.75 -1.42 -0.87
N ASN A 81 12.14 -1.04 0.26
CA ASN A 81 11.49 0.27 0.45
C ASN A 81 10.55 0.64 -0.71
N THR A 82 10.03 -0.37 -1.41
CA THR A 82 9.19 -0.21 -2.60
C THR A 82 7.82 -0.79 -2.32
N LEU A 83 6.81 0.06 -2.38
CA LEU A 83 5.42 -0.38 -2.23
C LEU A 83 4.67 -0.22 -3.55
N LYS A 84 4.08 -1.32 -4.00
CA LYS A 84 3.19 -1.34 -5.17
C LYS A 84 1.74 -1.23 -4.72
N ILE A 85 0.99 -0.34 -5.35
CA ILE A 85 -0.44 -0.15 -5.07
C ILE A 85 -1.22 -0.45 -6.33
N LYS A 86 -2.18 -1.37 -6.22
CA LYS A 86 -3.08 -1.75 -7.32
C LYS A 86 -4.51 -1.47 -6.91
N GLY A 87 -5.31 -0.96 -7.83
CA GLY A 87 -6.72 -0.67 -7.63
C GLY A 87 -7.40 -0.41 -8.97
N ASN A 88 -8.66 0.02 -8.92
CA ASN A 88 -9.44 0.43 -10.07
C ASN A 88 -9.95 1.87 -9.93
N ALA A 89 -10.67 2.33 -10.94
CA ALA A 89 -11.30 3.64 -10.91
C ALA A 89 -12.28 3.76 -9.72
N GLY A 90 -12.07 4.78 -8.89
CA GLY A 90 -12.78 4.98 -7.63
C GLY A 90 -11.84 4.90 -6.43
N ASP A 91 -10.81 4.06 -6.52
CA ASP A 91 -9.80 3.95 -5.47
C ASP A 91 -8.87 5.18 -5.42
N SER A 92 -8.32 5.44 -4.23
CA SER A 92 -7.43 6.59 -4.02
C SER A 92 -6.24 6.30 -3.09
N VAL A 93 -5.15 7.01 -3.33
CA VAL A 93 -3.98 7.08 -2.44
C VAL A 93 -3.78 8.53 -2.03
N VAL A 94 -3.62 8.77 -0.73
CA VAL A 94 -3.42 10.10 -0.14
C VAL A 94 -2.10 10.16 0.62
N GLY A 95 -1.42 11.30 0.56
CA GLY A 95 -0.13 11.52 1.20
C GLY A 95 1.00 11.89 0.23
N LEU A 96 0.64 12.16 -1.03
CA LEU A 96 1.57 12.51 -2.11
C LEU A 96 1.62 14.02 -2.38
N SER A 97 0.83 14.84 -1.68
CA SER A 97 0.73 16.29 -1.86
C SER A 97 2.03 17.09 -1.59
N SER A 98 3.04 16.52 -0.92
CA SER A 98 4.29 17.21 -0.62
C SER A 98 5.51 16.29 -0.60
N GLY A 99 6.62 16.76 -1.18
CA GLY A 99 7.94 16.16 -1.09
C GLY A 99 8.16 14.90 -1.94
N TRP A 100 7.15 14.40 -2.64
CA TRP A 100 7.30 13.33 -3.62
C TRP A 100 7.79 13.90 -4.95
N THR A 101 8.63 13.12 -5.63
CA THR A 101 9.08 13.40 -6.99
C THR A 101 8.37 12.47 -7.96
N ASP A 102 7.77 13.04 -9.00
CA ASP A 102 7.15 12.31 -10.09
C ASP A 102 8.22 11.67 -10.99
N GLY A 103 8.23 10.34 -11.07
CA GLY A 103 9.09 9.54 -11.96
C GLY A 103 8.44 9.18 -13.30
N GLY A 104 7.20 9.60 -13.52
CA GLY A 104 6.39 9.33 -14.70
C GLY A 104 5.67 7.99 -14.67
N VAL A 105 4.93 7.72 -15.75
CA VAL A 105 4.19 6.48 -15.96
C VAL A 105 5.04 5.49 -16.75
N HIS A 106 5.21 4.28 -16.21
CA HIS A 106 5.93 3.16 -16.81
C HIS A 106 5.02 1.93 -16.85
N GLY A 107 4.52 1.60 -18.05
CA GLY A 107 3.50 0.56 -18.20
C GLY A 107 2.20 0.97 -17.51
N ASN A 108 1.73 0.16 -16.56
CA ASN A 108 0.47 0.38 -15.84
C ASN A 108 0.66 1.05 -14.47
N PHE A 109 1.85 1.59 -14.18
CA PHE A 109 2.16 2.21 -12.90
C PHE A 109 2.73 3.62 -13.08
N HIS A 110 2.26 4.55 -12.25
CA HIS A 110 2.88 5.84 -11.99
C HIS A 110 3.89 5.67 -10.86
N THR A 111 5.13 6.13 -11.09
CA THR A 111 6.21 6.04 -10.10
C THR A 111 6.35 7.34 -9.33
N TYR A 112 6.39 7.26 -7.99
CA TYR A 112 6.71 8.38 -7.11
C TYR A 112 7.86 8.01 -6.19
N THR A 113 8.75 8.95 -5.90
CA THR A 113 9.89 8.73 -5.01
C THR A 113 10.03 9.82 -3.96
N GLN A 114 10.40 9.46 -2.73
CA GLN A 114 10.71 10.39 -1.64
C GLN A 114 11.79 9.79 -0.74
N GLY A 115 13.02 10.33 -0.81
CA GLY A 115 14.15 9.71 -0.13
C GLY A 115 14.39 8.29 -0.66
N ASP A 116 14.42 7.31 0.24
CA ASP A 116 14.58 5.89 -0.11
C ASP A 116 13.25 5.20 -0.47
N ALA A 117 12.11 5.85 -0.21
CA ALA A 117 10.79 5.29 -0.49
C ALA A 117 10.45 5.37 -1.99
N VAL A 118 9.96 4.26 -2.53
CA VAL A 118 9.47 4.15 -3.90
C VAL A 118 8.01 3.67 -3.90
N LEU A 119 7.14 4.43 -4.56
CA LEU A 119 5.75 4.05 -4.79
C LEU A 119 5.51 3.75 -6.26
N LEU A 120 4.84 2.62 -6.51
CA LEU A 120 4.36 2.24 -7.84
C LEU A 120 2.84 2.14 -7.78
N ILE A 121 2.14 3.20 -8.19
CA ILE A 121 0.68 3.31 -8.07
C ILE A 121 0.03 3.00 -9.41
N GLY A 122 -0.94 2.08 -9.44
CA GLY A 122 -1.68 1.73 -10.64
C GLY A 122 -2.33 2.96 -11.28
N VAL A 123 -2.24 3.10 -12.60
CA VAL A 123 -2.72 4.30 -13.33
C VAL A 123 -4.23 4.56 -13.21
N ASP A 124 -5.01 3.56 -12.81
CA ASP A 124 -6.45 3.69 -12.57
C ASP A 124 -6.78 4.20 -11.16
N VAL A 125 -5.78 4.31 -10.28
CA VAL A 125 -5.92 4.79 -8.89
C VAL A 125 -5.65 6.29 -8.84
N THR A 126 -6.54 7.03 -8.20
CA THR A 126 -6.39 8.49 -8.04
C THR A 126 -5.39 8.84 -6.95
N THR A 127 -4.68 9.96 -7.08
CA THR A 127 -3.74 10.45 -6.06
C THR A 127 -3.94 11.93 -5.77
N ASP A 128 -3.48 12.40 -4.61
CA ASP A 128 -3.41 13.82 -4.25
C ASP A 128 -2.10 14.50 -4.73
N PHE A 129 -1.34 13.86 -5.63
CA PHE A 129 -0.12 14.45 -6.17
C PHE A 129 -0.44 15.74 -6.94
N PRO A 130 0.28 16.86 -6.70
CA PRO A 130 -0.04 18.13 -7.33
C PRO A 130 0.15 18.10 -8.84
N ILE A 131 -0.86 18.55 -9.60
CA ILE A 131 -0.70 18.82 -11.03
C ILE A 131 0.04 20.16 -11.17
N ILE A 132 1.25 20.13 -11.73
CA ILE A 132 2.06 21.31 -12.07
C ILE A 132 1.79 21.81 -13.48
#